data_AF-A0A958EGU6-F1
#
_entry.id   AF-A0A958EGU6-F1
#
_cell.length_a   1.000
_cell.length_b   1.000
_cell.length_c   1.000
_cell.angle_alpha   90.00
_cell.angle_beta   90.00
_cell.angle_gamma   90.00
#
_symmetry.space_group_name_H-M   'P 1'
#
loop_
_entity.id
_entity.type
_entity.pdbx_description
1 polymer ?
#
loop_
_entity_poly.entity_id
_entity_poly.type
_entity_poly.pdbx_seq_one_letter_code
_entity_poly.pdbx_strand_id
1 'polypeptide(L)'
;MIKHIFRLIWNRKKRNLLMILEIFISFLVLFSVLSYVIYNYNNYTTPLGFNYENIWLVHFRWTTDNNQTVSNKMEQIDNLLKNENKILNHSFARYCTPFSFSGSRTRFEMNNRLFPTDIMAADEHFFDVLGMTLEDGRKLQKSDLAESIPQIMVNRRLVEDAYFNTNYLGQKSGIFQQTDVNIVGVYSDFRKEGEFSKPSYNMVMLYNGNDPEQKNFSQVFLKMKPGSSAIDEEAILNKIAALTQNWNLQMERLGDRRQALIDDNMTSILLYSMISLFLILNVALGLFGVLWYNIEQRKSELGLRRVMGAEAKRIKSQIIAETLVLTCLGIVIGLIFAMQVPILSLYGLSTLIYIKAMLFGMILISLIATVCSFYPSSIAAQVAPAMALRED
;
A
#
# COMPACT_ATOMS: atom_id res chain seq x y z
N MET A 1 3.37 -16.33 -43.72
CA MET A 1 4.40 -15.56 -42.97
C MET A 1 4.78 -16.19 -41.63
N ILE A 2 3.82 -16.50 -40.73
CA ILE A 2 4.10 -17.04 -39.38
C ILE A 2 4.94 -18.34 -39.38
N LYS A 3 4.57 -19.36 -40.19
CA LYS A 3 5.35 -20.61 -40.29
C LYS A 3 6.82 -20.39 -40.72
N HIS A 4 7.08 -19.37 -41.54
CA HIS A 4 8.42 -19.02 -41.98
C HIS A 4 9.24 -18.37 -40.85
N ILE A 5 8.61 -17.52 -40.04
CA ILE A 5 9.25 -16.90 -38.85
C ILE A 5 9.65 -17.99 -37.84
N PHE A 6 8.77 -18.94 -37.53
CA PHE A 6 9.10 -20.04 -36.62
C PHE A 6 10.24 -20.93 -37.14
N ARG A 7 10.31 -21.18 -38.46
CA ARG A 7 11.42 -21.94 -39.06
C ARG A 7 12.75 -21.19 -38.97
N LEU A 8 12.74 -19.86 -39.18
CA LEU A 8 13.92 -19.01 -38.98
C LEU A 8 14.34 -18.99 -37.51
N ILE A 9 13.39 -18.95 -36.57
CA ILE A 9 13.67 -18.97 -35.14
C ILE A 9 14.34 -20.29 -34.74
N TRP A 10 13.80 -21.42 -35.24
CA TRP A 10 14.35 -22.75 -34.98
C TRP A 10 15.72 -22.98 -35.63
N ASN A 11 16.04 -22.33 -36.74
CA ASN A 11 17.38 -22.44 -37.30
C ASN A 11 18.44 -21.68 -36.48
N ARG A 12 18.02 -20.81 -35.55
CA ARG A 12 18.88 -19.91 -34.75
C ARG A 12 18.69 -20.08 -33.24
N LYS A 13 18.48 -21.33 -32.81
CA LYS A 13 18.06 -21.72 -31.46
C LYS A 13 18.85 -21.05 -30.34
N LYS A 14 20.18 -21.15 -30.38
CA LYS A 14 21.06 -20.62 -29.30
C LYS A 14 20.88 -19.11 -29.11
N ARG A 15 20.83 -18.36 -30.20
CA ARG A 15 20.75 -16.89 -30.18
C ARG A 15 19.36 -16.40 -29.79
N ASN A 16 18.33 -17.05 -30.33
CA ASN A 16 16.96 -16.73 -29.95
C ASN A 16 16.65 -17.13 -28.50
N LEU A 17 17.28 -18.21 -28.00
CA LEU A 17 17.18 -18.60 -26.60
C LEU A 17 17.78 -17.54 -25.68
N LEU A 18 18.96 -16.98 -26.02
CA LEU A 18 19.53 -15.86 -25.25
C LEU A 18 18.61 -14.63 -25.24
N MET A 19 18.03 -14.26 -26.39
CA MET A 19 17.05 -13.16 -26.45
C MET A 19 15.80 -13.42 -25.60
N ILE A 20 15.24 -14.63 -25.70
CA ILE A 20 14.05 -15.02 -24.90
C ILE A 20 14.39 -14.96 -23.41
N LEU A 21 15.57 -15.43 -23.01
CA LEU A 21 16.03 -15.42 -21.62
C LEU A 21 16.24 -14.00 -21.11
N GLU A 22 16.86 -13.12 -21.90
CA GLU A 22 17.05 -11.71 -21.53
C GLU A 22 15.70 -10.99 -21.34
N ILE A 23 14.77 -11.19 -22.28
CA ILE A 23 13.42 -10.62 -22.19
C ILE A 23 12.68 -11.19 -20.98
N PHE A 24 12.82 -12.49 -20.72
CA PHE A 24 12.24 -13.14 -19.56
C PHE A 24 12.74 -12.52 -18.25
N ILE A 25 14.06 -12.37 -18.07
CA ILE A 25 14.66 -11.76 -16.87
C ILE A 25 14.23 -10.30 -16.77
N SER A 26 14.30 -9.55 -17.87
CA SER A 26 13.85 -8.17 -17.95
C SER A 26 12.39 -8.00 -17.52
N PHE A 27 11.52 -8.91 -17.96
CA PHE A 27 10.11 -8.91 -17.57
C PHE A 27 9.95 -9.16 -16.07
N LEU A 28 10.70 -10.09 -15.47
CA LEU A 28 10.64 -10.35 -14.03
C LEU A 28 11.12 -9.14 -13.20
N VAL A 29 12.17 -8.45 -13.66
CA VAL A 29 12.65 -7.22 -13.03
C VAL A 29 11.57 -6.13 -13.11
N LEU A 30 11.00 -5.89 -14.29
CA LEU A 30 9.93 -4.91 -14.47
C LEU A 30 8.69 -5.27 -13.65
N PHE A 31 8.30 -6.54 -13.60
CA PHE A 31 7.19 -7.01 -12.77
C PHE A 31 7.42 -6.70 -11.29
N SER A 32 8.63 -6.93 -10.78
CA SER A 32 8.99 -6.66 -9.40
C SER A 32 8.94 -5.16 -9.08
N VAL A 33 9.56 -4.34 -9.94
CA VAL A 33 9.58 -2.88 -9.81
C VAL A 33 8.17 -2.29 -9.90
N LEU A 34 7.37 -2.72 -10.87
CA LEU A 34 6.00 -2.25 -11.04
C LEU A 34 5.10 -2.68 -9.90
N SER A 35 5.28 -3.89 -9.36
CA SER A 35 4.54 -4.34 -8.16
C SER A 35 4.80 -3.41 -6.98
N TYR A 36 6.06 -3.03 -6.75
CA TYR A 36 6.44 -2.07 -5.71
C TYR A 36 5.84 -0.67 -5.93
N VAL A 37 5.96 -0.14 -7.15
CA VAL A 37 5.45 1.21 -7.48
C VAL A 37 3.92 1.26 -7.36
N ILE A 38 3.22 0.26 -7.91
CA ILE A 38 1.75 0.19 -7.86
C ILE A 38 1.25 0.00 -6.42
N TYR A 39 1.94 -0.81 -5.61
CA TYR A 39 1.61 -0.98 -4.20
C TYR A 39 1.67 0.35 -3.44
N ASN A 40 2.79 1.06 -3.54
CA ASN A 40 2.95 2.34 -2.85
C ASN A 40 1.99 3.41 -3.37
N TYR A 41 1.76 3.45 -4.69
CA TYR A 41 0.82 4.40 -5.30
C TYR A 41 -0.62 4.16 -4.86
N ASN A 42 -1.07 2.90 -4.83
CA ASN A 42 -2.42 2.56 -4.36
C ASN A 42 -2.57 2.91 -2.88
N ASN A 43 -1.56 2.61 -2.05
CA ASN A 43 -1.62 2.96 -0.63
C ASN A 43 -1.68 4.49 -0.45
N TYR A 44 -0.86 5.25 -1.17
CA TYR A 44 -0.82 6.72 -1.04
C TYR A 44 -2.13 7.39 -1.47
N THR A 45 -2.79 6.87 -2.50
CA THR A 45 -4.05 7.43 -3.03
C THR A 45 -5.29 6.98 -2.25
N THR A 46 -5.18 5.94 -1.42
CA THR A 46 -6.27 5.46 -0.58
C THR A 46 -6.46 6.43 0.60
N PRO A 47 -7.69 6.89 0.91
CA PRO A 47 -7.94 7.80 2.02
C PRO A 47 -7.53 7.17 3.37
N LEU A 48 -7.14 8.01 4.33
CA LEU A 48 -6.77 7.57 5.68
C LEU A 48 -7.97 7.10 6.51
N GLY A 49 -9.17 7.59 6.18
CA GLY A 49 -10.43 7.31 6.89
C GLY A 49 -10.61 8.02 8.23
N PHE A 50 -9.77 9.00 8.52
CA PHE A 50 -9.90 9.94 9.63
C PHE A 50 -9.31 11.31 9.25
N ASN A 51 -9.73 12.35 9.95
CA ASN A 51 -9.18 13.69 9.84
C ASN A 51 -8.02 13.87 10.85
N TYR A 52 -7.04 14.68 10.48
CA TYR A 52 -5.89 15.05 11.31
C TYR A 52 -5.74 16.56 11.48
N GLU A 53 -6.49 17.37 10.71
CA GLU A 53 -6.39 18.83 10.75
C GLU A 53 -7.01 19.38 12.04
N ASN A 54 -6.30 20.29 12.69
CA ASN A 54 -6.70 20.90 13.96
C ASN A 54 -7.00 19.87 15.07
N ILE A 55 -6.41 18.67 15.00
CA ILE A 55 -6.54 17.66 16.05
C ILE A 55 -5.22 17.55 16.80
N TRP A 56 -5.29 17.78 18.11
CA TRP A 56 -4.17 17.63 19.02
C TRP A 56 -4.37 16.36 19.84
N LEU A 57 -3.27 15.69 20.15
CA LEU A 57 -3.23 14.46 20.91
C LEU A 57 -2.45 14.73 22.18
N VAL A 58 -3.06 14.43 23.33
CA VAL A 58 -2.37 14.47 24.62
C VAL A 58 -2.17 13.06 25.10
N HIS A 59 -0.93 12.67 25.33
CA HIS A 59 -0.56 11.39 25.93
C HIS A 59 -0.44 11.50 27.43
N PHE A 60 -0.99 10.50 28.12
CA PHE A 60 -0.91 10.38 29.57
C PHE A 60 -0.04 9.17 29.93
N ARG A 61 0.98 9.41 30.75
CA ARG A 61 1.73 8.32 31.40
C ARG A 61 1.84 8.61 32.89
N TRP A 62 1.26 7.72 33.69
CA TRP A 62 1.36 7.73 35.16
C TRP A 62 2.04 6.43 35.62
N THR A 63 2.69 6.49 36.78
CA THR A 63 3.42 5.35 37.35
C THR A 63 2.96 4.99 38.77
N THR A 64 2.51 5.98 39.54
CA THR A 64 2.22 5.84 40.98
C THR A 64 0.73 5.77 41.32
N ASP A 65 -0.13 6.35 40.47
CA ASP A 65 -1.56 6.46 40.77
C ASP A 65 -2.29 5.13 40.52
N ASN A 66 -3.17 4.77 41.43
CA ASN A 66 -4.06 3.61 41.28
C ASN A 66 -5.20 3.90 40.28
N ASN A 67 -5.90 2.86 39.82
CA ASN A 67 -6.95 2.99 38.80
C ASN A 67 -8.08 3.95 39.20
N GLN A 68 -8.45 4.01 40.48
CA GLN A 68 -9.51 4.91 40.95
C GLN A 68 -9.08 6.38 40.89
N THR A 69 -7.87 6.69 41.37
CA THR A 69 -7.30 8.04 41.33
C THR A 69 -7.17 8.52 39.89
N VAL A 70 -6.73 7.64 38.98
CA VAL A 70 -6.64 7.96 37.55
C VAL A 70 -8.02 8.22 36.97
N SER A 71 -9.02 7.39 37.28
CA SER A 71 -10.40 7.58 36.80
C SER A 71 -10.98 8.92 37.26
N ASN A 72 -10.81 9.28 38.53
CA ASN A 72 -11.26 10.57 39.07
C ASN A 72 -10.56 11.75 38.39
N LYS A 73 -9.24 11.64 38.13
CA LYS A 73 -8.48 12.66 37.39
C LYS A 73 -8.97 12.77 35.95
N MET A 74 -9.27 11.66 35.27
CA MET A 74 -9.81 11.67 33.90
C MET A 74 -11.18 12.36 33.84
N GLU A 75 -12.05 12.16 34.83
CA GLU A 75 -13.34 12.87 34.91
C GLU A 75 -13.14 14.38 35.13
N GLN A 76 -12.17 14.79 35.95
CA GLN A 76 -11.82 16.21 36.11
C GLN A 76 -11.28 16.81 34.81
N ILE A 77 -10.45 16.07 34.08
CA ILE A 77 -9.95 16.49 32.75
C ILE A 77 -11.12 16.60 31.77
N ASP A 78 -12.03 15.62 31.71
CA ASP A 78 -13.21 15.66 30.86
C ASP A 78 -14.04 16.93 31.10
N ASN A 79 -14.32 17.25 32.37
CA ASN A 79 -15.02 18.47 32.75
C ASN A 79 -14.25 19.74 32.38
N LEU A 80 -12.93 19.74 32.50
CA LEU A 80 -12.09 20.86 32.09
C LEU A 80 -12.16 21.10 30.57
N LEU A 81 -12.04 20.03 29.78
CA LEU A 81 -12.03 20.11 28.32
C LEU A 81 -13.39 20.53 27.76
N LYS A 82 -14.50 20.08 28.35
CA LYS A 82 -15.86 20.52 27.99
C LYS A 82 -16.07 22.02 28.13
N ASN A 83 -15.38 22.65 29.07
CA ASN A 83 -15.52 24.07 29.37
C ASN A 83 -14.46 24.95 28.67
N GLU A 84 -13.54 24.35 27.90
CA GLU A 84 -12.50 25.08 27.20
C GLU A 84 -12.99 25.62 25.85
N ASN A 85 -13.09 26.94 25.73
CA ASN A 85 -13.65 27.61 24.56
C ASN A 85 -12.90 27.35 23.25
N LYS A 86 -11.62 26.96 23.32
CA LYS A 86 -10.80 26.65 22.14
C LYS A 86 -11.01 25.24 21.60
N ILE A 87 -11.61 24.35 22.39
CA ILE A 87 -11.86 22.96 22.04
C ILE A 87 -13.29 22.86 21.51
N LEU A 88 -13.45 22.31 20.30
CA LEU A 88 -14.75 22.03 19.70
C LEU A 88 -15.35 20.73 20.22
N ASN A 89 -14.51 19.71 20.39
CA ASN A 89 -14.89 18.41 20.94
C ASN A 89 -13.62 17.66 21.39
N HIS A 90 -13.77 16.68 22.26
CA HIS A 90 -12.67 15.80 22.68
C HIS A 90 -13.13 14.36 22.84
N SER A 91 -12.18 13.43 22.80
CA SER A 91 -12.45 12.01 22.97
C SER A 91 -11.26 11.31 23.61
N PHE A 92 -11.53 10.55 24.66
CA PHE A 92 -10.55 9.68 25.28
C PHE A 92 -10.45 8.35 24.56
N ALA A 93 -9.21 7.87 24.40
CA ALA A 93 -9.00 6.58 23.76
C ALA A 93 -7.66 5.94 24.14
N ARG A 94 -7.42 4.76 23.58
CA ARG A 94 -6.24 3.92 23.82
C ARG A 94 -5.97 3.04 22.59
N TYR A 95 -4.68 2.76 22.35
CA TYR A 95 -4.19 1.90 21.26
C TYR A 95 -4.52 2.36 19.82
N CYS A 96 -4.97 3.61 19.68
CA CYS A 96 -5.42 4.17 18.41
C CYS A 96 -4.66 5.45 18.01
N THR A 97 -3.42 5.63 18.48
CA THR A 97 -2.56 6.77 18.13
C THR A 97 -2.33 6.81 16.62
N PRO A 98 -2.79 7.85 15.90
CA PRO A 98 -2.54 8.00 14.48
C PRO A 98 -1.07 8.34 14.21
N PHE A 99 -0.59 7.95 13.04
CA PHE A 99 0.78 8.08 12.58
C PHE A 99 1.78 7.47 13.59
N SER A 100 1.45 6.27 14.07
CA SER A 100 2.26 5.50 15.02
C SER A 100 2.15 4.01 14.73
N PHE A 101 3.25 3.29 14.95
CA PHE A 101 3.30 1.83 14.89
C PHE A 101 2.92 1.16 16.23
N SER A 102 2.56 1.97 17.22
CA SER A 102 2.09 1.48 18.52
C SER A 102 0.63 1.03 18.45
N GLY A 103 0.30 -0.04 19.15
CA GLY A 103 -1.06 -0.55 19.22
C GLY A 103 -1.16 -1.83 20.03
N SER A 104 -2.39 -2.31 20.16
CA SER A 104 -2.68 -3.64 20.68
C SER A 104 -3.25 -4.47 19.54
N ARG A 105 -2.66 -5.63 19.26
CA ARG A 105 -3.12 -6.52 18.19
C ARG A 105 -3.58 -7.83 18.78
N THR A 106 -4.71 -8.33 18.30
CA THR A 106 -5.30 -9.61 18.70
C THR A 106 -5.61 -10.47 17.48
N ARG A 107 -6.08 -11.69 17.73
CA ARG A 107 -6.76 -12.51 16.74
C ARG A 107 -8.26 -12.39 16.99
N PHE A 108 -8.96 -11.78 16.05
CA PHE A 108 -10.41 -11.70 16.04
C PHE A 108 -10.95 -12.84 15.21
N GLU A 109 -11.87 -13.63 15.74
CA GLU A 109 -12.48 -14.72 14.99
C GLU A 109 -13.81 -14.29 14.39
N MET A 110 -14.00 -14.56 13.10
CA MET A 110 -15.27 -14.37 12.42
C MET A 110 -15.43 -15.45 11.35
N ASN A 111 -16.60 -16.11 11.31
CA ASN A 111 -16.86 -17.23 10.40
C ASN A 111 -15.79 -18.35 10.43
N ASN A 112 -15.38 -18.78 11.64
CA ASN A 112 -14.34 -19.79 11.86
C ASN A 112 -12.98 -19.43 11.25
N ARG A 113 -12.68 -18.13 11.10
CA ARG A 113 -11.41 -17.61 10.58
C ARG A 113 -10.83 -16.58 11.53
N LEU A 114 -9.51 -16.62 11.69
CA LEU A 114 -8.78 -15.71 12.56
C LEU A 114 -8.17 -14.57 11.75
N PHE A 115 -8.49 -13.33 12.16
CA PHE A 115 -8.01 -12.10 11.55
C PHE A 115 -7.10 -11.35 12.53
N PRO A 116 -5.86 -11.01 12.14
CA PRO A 116 -4.99 -10.16 12.95
C PRO A 116 -5.55 -8.74 12.99
N THR A 117 -6.17 -8.38 14.11
CA THR A 117 -6.99 -7.17 14.24
C THR A 117 -6.41 -6.25 15.30
N ASP A 118 -6.28 -4.97 14.98
CA ASP A 118 -5.87 -3.95 15.94
C ASP A 118 -7.08 -3.56 16.81
N ILE A 119 -6.88 -3.59 18.13
CA ILE A 119 -7.88 -3.22 19.12
C ILE A 119 -7.72 -1.73 19.43
N MET A 120 -8.84 -1.01 19.37
CA MET A 120 -8.95 0.36 19.84
C MET A 120 -10.02 0.41 20.92
N ALA A 121 -9.71 1.07 22.03
CA ALA A 121 -10.70 1.38 23.06
C ALA A 121 -10.90 2.89 23.09
N ALA A 122 -12.13 3.36 22.97
CA ALA A 122 -12.43 4.78 22.92
C ALA A 122 -13.79 5.08 23.58
N ASP A 123 -14.06 6.36 23.85
CA ASP A 123 -15.38 6.81 24.26
C ASP A 123 -16.33 7.00 23.05
N GLU A 124 -17.58 7.40 23.31
CA GLU A 124 -18.60 7.58 22.30
C GLU A 124 -18.31 8.74 21.30
N HIS A 125 -17.41 9.66 21.64
CA HIS A 125 -17.12 10.86 20.84
C HIS A 125 -15.99 10.65 19.81
N PHE A 126 -15.30 9.52 19.89
CA PHE A 126 -14.12 9.21 19.07
C PHE A 126 -14.33 9.42 17.57
N PHE A 127 -15.47 8.94 17.06
CA PHE A 127 -15.82 9.03 15.64
C PHE A 127 -16.07 10.47 15.20
N ASP A 128 -16.66 11.29 16.06
CA ASP A 128 -17.01 12.69 15.74
C ASP A 128 -15.78 13.60 15.79
N VAL A 129 -14.87 13.32 16.72
CA VAL A 129 -13.60 14.04 16.88
C VAL A 129 -12.71 13.80 15.67
N LEU A 130 -12.50 12.53 15.31
CA LEU A 130 -11.67 12.14 14.17
C LEU A 130 -12.38 12.22 12.82
N GLY A 131 -13.68 12.53 12.77
CA GLY A 131 -14.44 12.60 11.51
C GLY A 131 -14.51 11.27 10.76
N MET A 132 -14.58 10.16 11.49
CA MET A 132 -14.69 8.82 10.92
C MET A 132 -16.10 8.56 10.41
N THR A 133 -16.21 7.85 9.29
CA THR A 133 -17.50 7.59 8.64
C THR A 133 -18.05 6.23 9.06
N LEU A 134 -19.28 6.23 9.58
CA LEU A 134 -20.06 5.01 9.79
C LEU A 134 -20.75 4.64 8.47
N GLU A 135 -20.56 3.40 8.01
CA GLU A 135 -21.11 2.91 6.75
C GLU A 135 -22.35 2.04 6.96
N ASP A 136 -22.41 1.29 8.05
CA ASP A 136 -23.57 0.48 8.41
C ASP A 136 -23.73 0.36 9.95
N GLY A 137 -24.95 0.12 10.40
CA GLY A 137 -25.30 -0.06 11.81
C GLY A 137 -25.38 1.25 12.59
N ARG A 138 -24.88 1.26 13.83
CA ARG A 138 -24.89 2.42 14.73
C ARG A 138 -23.54 2.60 15.43
N LYS A 139 -23.29 3.81 15.91
CA LYS A 139 -22.17 4.10 16.82
C LYS A 139 -22.38 3.43 18.19
N LEU A 140 -21.27 3.21 18.88
CA LEU A 140 -21.27 2.77 20.27
C LEU A 140 -21.85 3.84 21.19
N GLN A 141 -22.57 3.40 22.23
CA GLN A 141 -23.23 4.25 23.21
C GLN A 141 -22.91 3.75 24.61
N LYS A 142 -22.87 4.64 25.61
CA LYS A 142 -22.57 4.25 27.01
C LYS A 142 -23.46 3.13 27.57
N SER A 143 -24.71 3.03 27.12
CA SER A 143 -25.62 1.94 27.48
C SER A 143 -25.12 0.56 27.06
N ASP A 144 -24.28 0.46 26.03
CA ASP A 144 -23.72 -0.79 25.53
C ASP A 144 -22.79 -1.48 26.55
N LEU A 145 -22.26 -0.73 27.52
CA LEU A 145 -21.45 -1.29 28.62
C LEU A 145 -22.27 -2.12 29.61
N ALA A 146 -23.60 -1.95 29.63
CA ALA A 146 -24.50 -2.71 30.50
C ALA A 146 -24.96 -4.03 29.86
N GLU A 147 -24.69 -4.24 28.57
CA GLU A 147 -25.07 -5.45 27.85
C GLU A 147 -24.23 -6.65 28.30
N SER A 148 -24.84 -7.82 28.37
CA SER A 148 -24.14 -9.06 28.76
C SER A 148 -23.14 -9.54 27.71
N ILE A 149 -23.40 -9.21 26.44
CA ILE A 149 -22.51 -9.49 25.31
C ILE A 149 -21.82 -8.17 24.95
N PRO A 150 -20.48 -8.09 24.90
CA PRO A 150 -19.79 -6.87 24.51
C PRO A 150 -20.15 -6.41 23.10
N GLN A 151 -20.47 -5.13 22.95
CA GLN A 151 -20.74 -4.51 21.66
C GLN A 151 -19.47 -3.87 21.11
N ILE A 152 -19.16 -4.14 19.84
CA ILE A 152 -17.98 -3.63 19.14
C ILE A 152 -18.35 -3.08 17.77
N MET A 153 -17.44 -2.28 17.22
CA MET A 153 -17.49 -1.87 15.82
C MET A 153 -16.24 -2.34 15.10
N VAL A 154 -16.36 -2.58 13.81
CA VAL A 154 -15.27 -3.11 12.97
C VAL A 154 -15.16 -2.31 11.68
N ASN A 155 -13.98 -2.26 11.07
CA ASN A 155 -13.86 -1.63 9.76
C ASN A 155 -14.42 -2.51 8.65
N ARG A 156 -14.89 -1.85 7.57
CA ARG A 156 -15.48 -2.46 6.37
C ARG A 156 -14.69 -3.66 5.87
N ARG A 157 -13.36 -3.51 5.76
CA ARG A 157 -12.46 -4.54 5.25
C ARG A 157 -12.50 -5.86 6.03
N LEU A 158 -12.60 -5.80 7.36
CA LEU A 158 -12.68 -7.01 8.19
C LEU A 158 -13.93 -7.82 7.87
N VAL A 159 -15.05 -7.12 7.67
CA VAL A 159 -16.34 -7.74 7.35
C VAL A 159 -16.35 -8.28 5.92
N GLU A 160 -15.89 -7.50 4.95
CA GLU A 160 -15.82 -7.92 3.55
C GLU A 160 -14.95 -9.18 3.38
N ASP A 161 -13.77 -9.24 3.99
CA ASP A 161 -12.88 -10.40 3.88
C ASP A 161 -13.42 -11.64 4.60
N ALA A 162 -14.08 -11.46 5.76
CA ALA A 162 -14.65 -12.57 6.51
C ALA A 162 -15.92 -13.17 5.89
N TYR A 163 -16.74 -12.35 5.24
CA TYR A 163 -17.95 -12.78 4.54
C TYR A 163 -17.73 -12.96 3.03
N PHE A 164 -16.49 -12.90 2.54
CA PHE A 164 -16.16 -13.02 1.11
C PHE A 164 -16.97 -12.08 0.21
N ASN A 165 -17.16 -10.83 0.64
CA ASN A 165 -18.00 -9.84 -0.05
C ASN A 165 -19.48 -10.25 -0.21
N THR A 166 -19.98 -11.20 0.58
CA THR A 166 -21.43 -11.48 0.66
C THR A 166 -22.12 -10.51 1.60
N ASN A 167 -23.45 -10.44 1.50
CA ASN A 167 -24.25 -9.54 2.32
C ASN A 167 -24.12 -9.91 3.81
N TYR A 168 -23.33 -9.14 4.55
CA TYR A 168 -23.09 -9.32 5.99
C TYR A 168 -24.25 -8.78 6.85
N LEU A 169 -25.27 -8.16 6.23
CA LEU A 169 -26.44 -7.64 6.94
C LEU A 169 -27.13 -8.76 7.72
N GLY A 170 -27.06 -8.64 9.06
CA GLY A 170 -27.67 -9.59 10.00
C GLY A 170 -26.70 -10.59 10.64
N GLN A 171 -25.46 -10.73 10.12
CA GLN A 171 -24.42 -11.56 10.73
C GLN A 171 -23.45 -10.65 11.50
N LYS A 172 -23.83 -10.40 12.75
CA LYS A 172 -23.24 -9.36 13.62
C LYS A 172 -22.56 -9.96 14.84
N SER A 173 -21.90 -11.10 14.70
CA SER A 173 -21.19 -11.76 15.81
C SER A 173 -19.77 -12.12 15.42
N GLY A 174 -18.86 -12.04 16.38
CA GLY A 174 -17.51 -12.57 16.28
C GLY A 174 -17.02 -13.07 17.63
N ILE A 175 -15.82 -13.61 17.69
CA ILE A 175 -15.20 -14.04 18.95
C ILE A 175 -13.95 -13.20 19.20
N PHE A 176 -13.91 -12.58 20.37
CA PHE A 176 -12.78 -11.82 20.87
C PHE A 176 -12.39 -12.37 22.25
N GLN A 177 -11.13 -12.80 22.41
CA GLN A 177 -10.63 -13.39 23.66
C GLN A 177 -11.53 -14.52 24.20
N GLN A 178 -11.93 -15.45 23.32
CA GLN A 178 -12.81 -16.59 23.65
C GLN A 178 -14.23 -16.18 24.11
N THR A 179 -14.61 -14.91 23.95
CA THR A 179 -15.92 -14.39 24.30
C THR A 179 -16.66 -13.97 23.04
N ASP A 180 -17.94 -14.30 22.95
CA ASP A 180 -18.80 -13.80 21.88
C ASP A 180 -18.96 -12.29 21.99
N VAL A 181 -18.88 -11.61 20.85
CA VAL A 181 -19.09 -10.16 20.76
C VAL A 181 -20.04 -9.82 19.62
N ASN A 182 -20.83 -8.77 19.82
CA ASN A 182 -21.78 -8.29 18.83
C ASN A 182 -21.22 -7.09 18.07
N ILE A 183 -21.32 -7.15 16.75
CA ILE A 183 -20.89 -6.10 15.83
C ILE A 183 -22.06 -5.15 15.58
N VAL A 184 -22.05 -3.99 16.23
CA VAL A 184 -23.16 -3.02 16.12
C VAL A 184 -23.01 -2.03 14.98
N GLY A 185 -21.78 -1.84 14.50
CA GLY A 185 -21.45 -0.85 13.48
C GLY A 185 -20.26 -1.24 12.63
N VAL A 186 -20.31 -0.86 11.36
CA VAL A 186 -19.23 -1.01 10.39
C VAL A 186 -18.81 0.38 9.91
N TYR A 187 -17.51 0.66 9.97
CA TYR A 187 -16.96 1.97 9.62
C TYR A 187 -15.91 1.89 8.51
N SER A 188 -15.63 3.02 7.86
CA SER A 188 -14.63 3.13 6.81
C SER A 188 -13.22 2.75 7.31
N ASP A 189 -12.33 2.30 6.43
CA ASP A 189 -10.97 1.88 6.81
C ASP A 189 -10.19 2.96 7.59
N PHE A 190 -9.71 2.64 8.80
CA PHE A 190 -8.90 3.52 9.65
C PHE A 190 -7.41 3.19 9.52
N ARG A 191 -6.65 4.02 8.80
CA ARG A 191 -5.25 3.76 8.47
C ARG A 191 -4.28 4.48 9.40
N LYS A 192 -4.23 4.05 10.66
CA LYS A 192 -3.42 4.69 11.70
C LYS A 192 -1.92 4.73 11.40
N GLU A 193 -1.38 3.79 10.62
CA GLU A 193 0.05 3.71 10.30
C GLU A 193 0.44 4.63 9.11
N GLY A 194 -0.48 5.45 8.60
CA GLY A 194 -0.22 6.45 7.57
C GLY A 194 -0.42 5.97 6.12
N GLU A 195 -0.16 6.85 5.16
CA GLU A 195 -0.53 6.71 3.75
C GLU A 195 0.21 5.59 3.03
N PHE A 196 1.41 5.21 3.48
CA PHE A 196 2.20 4.15 2.85
C PHE A 196 1.97 2.77 3.49
N SER A 197 1.25 2.72 4.61
CA SER A 197 0.96 1.47 5.32
C SER A 197 -0.06 0.62 4.58
N LYS A 198 0.05 -0.70 4.72
CA LYS A 198 -1.02 -1.59 4.25
C LYS A 198 -2.28 -1.37 5.08
N PRO A 199 -3.48 -1.43 4.48
CA PRO A 199 -4.71 -1.44 5.26
C PRO A 199 -4.70 -2.56 6.31
N SER A 200 -5.15 -2.27 7.52
CA SER A 200 -5.25 -3.22 8.63
C SER A 200 -6.71 -3.54 8.97
N TYR A 201 -6.92 -4.66 9.64
CA TYR A 201 -8.19 -4.94 10.30
C TYR A 201 -8.22 -4.22 11.65
N ASN A 202 -9.34 -3.59 11.95
CA ASN A 202 -9.48 -2.71 13.10
C ASN A 202 -10.81 -2.96 13.79
N MET A 203 -10.79 -3.04 15.11
CA MET A 203 -11.99 -3.04 15.93
C MET A 203 -11.96 -1.91 16.95
N VAL A 204 -13.13 -1.34 17.23
CA VAL A 204 -13.33 -0.33 18.27
C VAL A 204 -14.29 -0.89 19.29
N MET A 205 -13.94 -0.77 20.57
CA MET A 205 -14.80 -1.08 21.71
C MET A 205 -14.89 0.14 22.62
N LEU A 206 -15.96 0.21 23.42
CA LEU A 206 -16.02 1.19 24.49
C LEU A 206 -15.02 0.83 25.58
N TYR A 207 -14.36 1.84 26.12
CA TYR A 207 -13.59 1.68 27.33
C TYR A 207 -14.53 1.45 28.53
N ASN A 208 -14.30 0.37 29.27
CA ASN A 208 -14.98 0.06 30.51
C ASN A 208 -14.07 0.35 31.70
N GLY A 209 -14.25 1.51 32.35
CA GLY A 209 -13.44 1.88 33.52
C GLY A 209 -13.64 1.01 34.77
N ASN A 210 -14.71 0.20 34.80
CA ASN A 210 -14.97 -0.73 35.90
C ASN A 210 -14.28 -2.09 35.70
N ASP A 211 -13.73 -2.34 34.52
CA ASP A 211 -13.01 -3.57 34.20
C ASP A 211 -11.57 -3.49 34.75
N PRO A 212 -11.20 -4.33 35.73
CA PRO A 212 -9.85 -4.31 36.31
C PRO A 212 -8.75 -4.65 35.30
N GLU A 213 -9.08 -5.37 34.22
CA GLU A 213 -8.14 -5.74 33.16
C GLU A 213 -7.92 -4.59 32.16
N GLN A 214 -8.87 -3.64 32.09
CA GLN A 214 -8.73 -2.46 31.27
C GLN A 214 -7.93 -1.38 31.99
N LYS A 215 -6.70 -1.18 31.53
CA LYS A 215 -5.90 -0.02 31.94
C LYS A 215 -6.55 1.26 31.39
N ASN A 216 -6.60 2.31 32.21
CA ASN A 216 -7.14 3.64 31.87
C ASN A 216 -6.71 4.19 30.51
N PHE A 217 -7.50 5.14 30.00
CA PHE A 217 -7.17 5.89 28.79
C PHE A 217 -5.75 6.42 28.85
N SER A 218 -4.97 6.19 27.80
CA SER A 218 -3.58 6.63 27.72
C SER A 218 -3.43 7.90 26.87
N GLN A 219 -4.53 8.38 26.30
CA GLN A 219 -4.54 9.55 25.45
C GLN A 219 -5.93 10.19 25.33
N VAL A 220 -5.96 11.48 25.02
CA VAL A 220 -7.16 12.23 24.61
C VAL A 220 -6.90 12.97 23.31
N PHE A 221 -7.87 12.90 22.40
CA PHE A 221 -7.92 13.67 21.18
C PHE A 221 -8.69 14.96 21.42
N LEU A 222 -8.13 16.09 21.01
CA LEU A 222 -8.72 17.41 21.13
C LEU A 222 -8.95 17.96 19.73
N LYS A 223 -10.21 18.14 19.34
CA LYS A 223 -10.58 18.84 18.11
C LYS A 223 -10.58 20.32 18.39
N MET A 224 -9.58 21.03 17.89
CA MET A 224 -9.36 22.44 18.12
C MET A 224 -10.14 23.30 17.12
N LYS A 225 -10.45 24.55 17.52
CA LYS A 225 -10.89 25.57 16.56
C LYS A 225 -9.78 25.86 15.55
N PRO A 226 -10.10 26.14 14.27
CA PRO A 226 -9.10 26.54 13.29
C PRO A 226 -8.29 27.76 13.76
N GLY A 227 -6.97 27.72 13.55
CA GLY A 227 -6.07 28.82 13.93
C GLY A 227 -5.57 28.79 15.38
N SER A 228 -5.80 27.69 16.12
CA SER A 228 -5.17 27.49 17.44
C SER A 228 -3.64 27.51 17.35
N SER A 229 -3.02 28.25 18.26
CA SER A 229 -1.59 28.57 18.28
C SER A 229 -0.82 27.74 19.31
N ALA A 230 0.51 27.80 19.30
CA ALA A 230 1.35 27.16 20.33
C ALA A 230 1.09 27.72 21.74
N ILE A 231 0.58 28.95 21.87
CA ILE A 231 0.20 29.54 23.16
C ILE A 231 -1.04 28.82 23.73
N ASP A 232 -2.00 28.48 22.85
CA ASP A 232 -3.19 27.72 23.26
C ASP A 232 -2.79 26.28 23.71
N GLU A 233 -1.75 25.71 23.08
CA GLU A 233 -1.16 24.42 23.41
C GLU A 233 -0.61 24.40 24.83
N GLU A 234 0.28 25.35 25.15
CA GLU A 234 0.87 25.49 26.47
C GLU A 234 -0.19 25.77 27.55
N ALA A 235 -1.19 26.61 27.24
CA ALA A 235 -2.27 26.93 28.17
C ALA A 235 -3.12 25.70 28.53
N ILE A 236 -3.50 24.88 27.55
CA ILE A 236 -4.27 23.65 27.79
C ILE A 236 -3.41 22.62 28.52
N LEU A 237 -2.15 22.45 28.11
CA LEU A 237 -1.24 21.50 28.75
C LEU A 237 -1.01 21.83 30.23
N ASN A 238 -0.82 23.12 30.57
CA ASN A 238 -0.66 23.57 31.95
C ASN A 238 -1.91 23.32 32.80
N LYS A 239 -3.10 23.54 32.22
CA LYS A 239 -4.38 23.24 32.88
C LYS A 239 -4.54 21.74 33.19
N ILE A 240 -4.18 20.87 32.24
CA ILE A 240 -4.20 19.42 32.45
C ILE A 240 -3.14 19.03 33.50
N ALA A 241 -1.93 19.57 33.40
CA ALA A 241 -0.82 19.29 34.32
C ALA A 241 -1.16 19.61 35.78
N ALA A 242 -1.94 20.67 36.02
CA ALA A 242 -2.41 21.04 37.35
C ALA A 242 -3.30 19.95 37.99
N LEU A 243 -4.09 19.23 37.18
CA LEU A 243 -4.95 18.13 37.64
C LEU A 243 -4.19 16.80 37.77
N THR A 244 -3.14 16.62 36.96
CA THR A 244 -2.45 15.34 36.81
C THR A 244 -1.07 15.32 37.47
N GLN A 245 -0.88 16.01 38.60
CA GLN A 245 0.39 16.05 39.33
C GLN A 245 1.10 14.67 39.32
N ASN A 246 2.38 14.65 38.93
CA ASN A 246 3.24 13.47 38.74
C ASN A 246 2.97 12.60 37.48
N TRP A 247 2.14 13.06 36.55
CA TRP A 247 2.00 12.41 35.24
C TRP A 247 2.98 13.04 34.25
N ASN A 248 3.53 12.20 33.37
CA ASN A 248 4.24 12.67 32.19
C ASN A 248 3.20 12.93 31.08
N LEU A 249 3.11 14.20 30.67
CA LEU A 249 2.22 14.67 29.63
C LEU A 249 3.02 15.05 28.40
N GLN A 250 2.57 14.60 27.24
CA GLN A 250 3.12 15.01 25.95
C GLN A 250 1.96 15.38 25.04
N MET A 251 1.95 16.61 24.54
CA MET A 251 0.98 17.08 23.56
C MET A 251 1.64 17.17 22.20
N GLU A 252 0.94 16.72 21.16
CA GLU A 252 1.42 16.74 19.79
C GLU A 252 0.27 17.02 18.84
N ARG A 253 0.56 17.62 17.69
CA ARG A 253 -0.43 17.85 16.64
C ARG A 253 -0.41 16.68 15.67
N LEU A 254 -1.57 16.17 15.28
CA LEU A 254 -1.61 15.06 14.33
C LEU A 254 -1.03 15.44 12.96
N GLY A 255 -1.16 16.70 12.54
CA GLY A 255 -0.53 17.22 11.33
C GLY A 255 1.00 17.14 11.37
N ASP A 256 1.61 17.48 12.51
CA ASP A 256 3.07 17.42 12.67
C ASP A 256 3.55 15.97 12.74
N ARG A 257 2.80 15.09 13.42
CA ARG A 257 3.08 13.64 13.43
C ARG A 257 3.02 13.02 12.04
N ARG A 258 2.02 13.42 11.24
CA ARG A 258 1.89 13.00 9.84
C ARG A 258 3.12 13.43 9.04
N GLN A 259 3.53 14.69 9.17
CA GLN A 259 4.69 15.21 8.47
C GLN A 259 5.97 14.45 8.86
N ALA A 260 6.20 14.25 10.15
CA ALA A 260 7.33 13.47 10.64
C ALA A 260 7.36 12.04 10.09
N LEU A 261 6.21 11.36 10.04
CA LEU A 261 6.11 10.01 9.46
C LEU A 261 6.38 10.01 7.94
N ILE A 262 5.93 11.04 7.23
CA ILE A 262 6.22 11.20 5.80
C ILE A 262 7.71 11.44 5.59
N ASP A 263 8.34 12.30 6.39
CA ASP A 263 9.75 12.63 6.30
C ASP A 263 10.63 11.39 6.58
N ASP A 264 10.29 10.60 7.61
CA ASP A 264 10.95 9.33 7.93
C ASP A 264 10.87 8.32 6.76
N ASN A 265 9.69 8.21 6.14
CA ASN A 265 9.48 7.30 5.01
C ASN A 265 10.08 7.82 3.70
N MET A 266 10.26 9.14 3.56
CA MET A 266 10.71 9.79 2.32
C MET A 266 12.05 9.24 1.86
N THR A 267 13.00 9.05 2.79
CA THR A 267 14.34 8.52 2.49
C THR A 267 14.25 7.13 1.85
N SER A 268 13.41 6.26 2.41
CA SER A 268 13.22 4.89 1.89
C SER A 268 12.54 4.93 0.52
N ILE A 269 11.46 5.70 0.37
CA ILE A 269 10.72 5.83 -0.90
C ILE A 269 11.63 6.35 -2.00
N LEU A 270 12.42 7.39 -1.72
CA LEU A 270 13.35 7.99 -2.68
C LEU A 270 14.42 6.97 -3.10
N LEU A 271 15.05 6.27 -2.15
CA LEU A 271 16.04 5.22 -2.44
C LEU A 271 15.46 4.12 -3.35
N TYR A 272 14.29 3.56 -2.99
CA TYR A 272 13.67 2.51 -3.79
C TYR A 272 13.19 3.01 -5.16
N SER A 273 12.77 4.27 -5.27
CA SER A 273 12.42 4.88 -6.56
C SER A 273 13.65 5.04 -7.47
N MET A 274 14.81 5.41 -6.91
CA MET A 274 16.06 5.51 -7.66
C MET A 274 16.54 4.15 -8.15
N ILE A 275 16.48 3.12 -7.28
CA ILE A 275 16.80 1.74 -7.66
C ILE A 275 15.85 1.25 -8.75
N SER A 276 14.55 1.53 -8.61
CA SER A 276 13.53 1.18 -9.61
C SER A 276 13.83 1.80 -10.97
N LEU A 277 14.16 3.10 -11.00
CA LEU A 277 14.53 3.80 -12.22
C LEU A 277 15.81 3.21 -12.83
N PHE A 278 16.83 2.96 -12.02
CA PHE A 278 18.08 2.33 -12.45
C PHE A 278 17.84 0.95 -13.08
N LEU A 279 16.99 0.12 -12.48
CA LEU A 279 16.64 -1.20 -12.99
C LEU A 279 15.88 -1.13 -14.33
N ILE A 280 14.93 -0.21 -14.46
CA ILE A 280 14.21 0.03 -15.73
C ILE A 280 15.19 0.45 -16.83
N LEU A 281 16.15 1.32 -16.52
CA LEU A 281 17.18 1.73 -17.47
C LEU A 281 18.10 0.57 -17.86
N ASN A 282 18.50 -0.28 -16.91
CA ASN A 282 19.29 -1.48 -17.21
C ASN A 282 18.54 -2.44 -18.13
N VAL A 283 17.24 -2.64 -17.92
CA VAL A 283 16.40 -3.46 -18.81
C VAL A 283 16.40 -2.87 -20.22
N ALA A 284 16.21 -1.54 -20.36
CA ALA A 284 16.22 -0.90 -21.67
C ALA A 284 17.58 -1.02 -22.38
N LEU A 285 18.69 -0.83 -21.65
CA LEU A 285 20.05 -0.95 -22.19
C LEU A 285 20.41 -2.41 -22.55
N GLY A 286 20.04 -3.37 -21.71
CA GLY A 286 20.25 -4.81 -21.96
C GLY A 286 19.51 -5.27 -23.22
N LEU A 287 18.22 -4.93 -23.33
CA LEU A 287 17.43 -5.22 -24.52
C LEU A 287 17.98 -4.54 -25.76
N PHE A 288 18.38 -3.27 -25.66
CA PHE A 288 19.00 -2.55 -26.77
C PHE A 288 20.29 -3.24 -27.24
N GLY A 289 21.20 -3.56 -26.31
CA GLY A 289 22.48 -4.19 -26.63
C GLY A 289 22.31 -5.55 -27.30
N VAL A 290 21.44 -6.40 -26.76
CA VAL A 290 21.18 -7.73 -27.34
C VAL A 290 20.51 -7.61 -28.71
N LEU A 291 19.53 -6.72 -28.89
CA LEU A 291 18.88 -6.50 -30.18
C LEU A 291 19.85 -5.94 -31.22
N TRP A 292 20.68 -4.97 -30.84
CA TRP A 292 21.71 -4.39 -31.69
C TRP A 292 22.68 -5.45 -32.19
N TYR A 293 23.27 -6.22 -31.27
CA TYR A 293 24.20 -7.30 -31.59
C TYR A 293 23.57 -8.35 -32.52
N ASN A 294 22.30 -8.69 -32.31
CA ASN A 294 21.56 -9.62 -33.14
C ASN A 294 21.36 -9.14 -34.58
N ILE A 295 21.09 -7.85 -34.76
CA ILE A 295 20.89 -7.23 -36.07
C ILE A 295 22.23 -7.08 -36.79
N GLU A 296 23.28 -6.71 -36.05
CA GLU A 296 24.64 -6.56 -36.56
C GLU A 296 25.17 -7.84 -37.19
N GLN A 297 25.05 -8.98 -36.48
CA GLN A 297 25.43 -10.28 -37.02
C GLN A 297 24.65 -10.71 -38.27
N ARG A 298 23.54 -10.04 -38.59
CA ARG A 298 22.68 -10.35 -39.74
C ARG A 298 22.89 -9.37 -40.88
N LYS A 299 23.81 -8.41 -40.77
CA LYS A 299 24.03 -7.39 -41.81
C LYS A 299 24.29 -8.00 -43.19
N SER A 300 25.14 -9.02 -43.29
CA SER A 300 25.43 -9.71 -44.55
C SER A 300 24.20 -10.38 -45.17
N GLU A 301 23.41 -11.11 -44.37
CA GLU A 301 22.13 -11.71 -44.80
C GLU A 301 21.13 -10.65 -45.30
N LEU A 302 21.00 -9.57 -44.53
CA LEU A 302 20.08 -8.47 -44.85
C LEU A 302 20.53 -7.72 -46.11
N GLY A 303 21.83 -7.52 -46.28
CA GLY A 303 22.46 -6.94 -47.47
C GLY A 303 22.24 -7.79 -48.72
N LEU A 304 22.41 -9.12 -48.63
CA LEU A 304 22.13 -10.03 -49.74
C LEU A 304 20.65 -10.01 -50.16
N ARG A 305 19.72 -9.94 -49.19
CA ARG A 305 18.28 -9.75 -49.49
C ARG A 305 17.99 -8.41 -50.17
N ARG A 306 18.70 -7.34 -49.79
CA ARG A 306 18.59 -6.04 -50.45
C ARG A 306 19.06 -6.09 -51.90
N VAL A 307 20.19 -6.75 -52.18
CA VAL A 307 20.70 -6.98 -53.55
C VAL A 307 19.68 -7.74 -54.39
N MET A 308 19.00 -8.74 -53.82
CA MET A 308 17.95 -9.51 -54.48
C MET A 308 16.61 -8.75 -54.66
N GLY A 309 16.57 -7.44 -54.42
CA GLY A 309 15.41 -6.59 -54.70
C GLY A 309 14.41 -6.45 -53.55
N ALA A 310 14.76 -6.82 -52.31
CA ALA A 310 13.87 -6.61 -51.17
C ALA A 310 13.75 -5.12 -50.79
N GLU A 311 12.52 -4.66 -50.60
CA GLU A 311 12.22 -3.29 -50.13
C GLU A 311 12.66 -3.07 -48.67
N ALA A 312 13.10 -1.84 -48.35
CA ALA A 312 13.57 -1.42 -47.03
C ALA A 312 12.55 -1.69 -45.94
N LYS A 313 11.31 -1.31 -46.25
CA LYS A 313 10.16 -1.41 -45.38
C LYS A 313 9.84 -2.86 -45.05
N ARG A 314 10.00 -3.76 -46.02
CA ARG A 314 9.77 -5.20 -45.84
C ARG A 314 10.81 -5.82 -44.91
N ILE A 315 12.08 -5.44 -45.04
CA ILE A 315 13.15 -5.89 -44.12
C ILE A 315 12.90 -5.36 -42.71
N LYS A 316 12.61 -4.07 -42.57
CA LYS A 316 12.32 -3.46 -41.27
C LYS A 316 11.13 -4.11 -40.57
N SER A 317 10.01 -4.28 -41.28
CA SER A 317 8.81 -4.94 -40.73
C SER A 317 9.08 -6.38 -40.33
N GLN A 318 9.90 -7.11 -41.10
CA GLN A 318 10.30 -8.47 -40.73
C GLN A 318 11.10 -8.51 -39.42
N ILE A 319 12.08 -7.61 -39.25
CA ILE A 319 12.91 -7.56 -38.03
C ILE A 319 12.03 -7.24 -36.82
N ILE A 320 11.16 -6.23 -36.92
CA ILE A 320 10.24 -5.86 -35.85
C ILE A 320 9.31 -7.03 -35.50
N ALA A 321 8.75 -7.72 -36.50
CA ALA A 321 7.88 -8.87 -36.28
C ALA A 321 8.63 -10.04 -35.61
N GLU A 322 9.86 -10.34 -36.01
CA GLU A 322 10.70 -11.36 -35.38
C GLU A 322 10.99 -11.00 -33.91
N THR A 323 11.36 -9.74 -33.63
CA THR A 323 11.57 -9.26 -32.26
C THR A 323 10.31 -9.39 -31.43
N LEU A 324 9.15 -8.96 -31.92
CA LEU A 324 7.88 -9.04 -31.19
C LEU A 324 7.46 -10.49 -30.89
N VAL A 325 7.71 -11.43 -31.80
CA VAL A 325 7.46 -12.86 -31.54
C VAL A 325 8.35 -13.37 -30.42
N LEU A 326 9.63 -13.02 -30.43
CA LEU A 326 10.56 -13.40 -29.34
C LEU A 326 10.19 -12.73 -28.02
N THR A 327 9.76 -11.46 -28.06
CA THR A 327 9.24 -10.74 -26.90
C THR A 327 8.02 -11.41 -26.32
N CYS A 328 7.07 -11.82 -27.18
CA CYS A 328 5.90 -12.56 -26.75
C CYS A 328 6.27 -13.88 -26.07
N LEU A 329 7.21 -14.65 -26.64
CA LEU A 329 7.68 -15.89 -26.02
C LEU A 329 8.34 -15.65 -24.66
N GLY A 330 9.20 -14.64 -24.54
CA GLY A 330 9.83 -14.26 -23.26
C GLY A 330 8.81 -13.82 -22.21
N ILE A 331 7.83 -13.01 -22.60
CA ILE A 331 6.72 -12.58 -21.74
C ILE A 331 5.89 -13.78 -21.27
N VAL A 332 5.52 -14.70 -22.16
CA VAL A 332 4.70 -15.87 -21.79
C VAL A 332 5.40 -16.70 -20.72
N ILE A 333 6.71 -16.94 -20.88
CA ILE A 333 7.52 -17.62 -19.85
C ILE A 333 7.53 -16.78 -18.57
N GLY A 334 7.76 -15.47 -18.68
CA GLY A 334 7.75 -14.55 -17.55
C GLY A 334 6.44 -14.57 -16.75
N LEU A 335 5.29 -14.60 -17.43
CA LEU A 335 3.97 -14.66 -16.83
C LEU A 335 3.75 -15.95 -16.05
N ILE A 336 4.21 -17.09 -16.57
CA ILE A 336 4.12 -18.38 -15.88
C ILE A 336 4.79 -18.29 -14.50
N PHE A 337 5.96 -17.65 -14.42
CA PHE A 337 6.68 -17.42 -13.17
C PHE A 337 6.03 -16.33 -12.31
N ALA A 338 5.67 -15.20 -12.90
CA ALA A 338 5.06 -14.08 -12.16
C ALA A 338 3.73 -14.48 -11.50
N MET A 339 2.94 -15.36 -12.13
CA MET A 339 1.67 -15.87 -11.59
C MET A 339 1.86 -16.74 -10.34
N GLN A 340 3.04 -17.35 -10.14
CA GLN A 340 3.31 -18.11 -8.92
C GLN A 340 3.41 -17.22 -7.68
N VAL A 341 3.83 -15.96 -7.83
CA VAL A 341 4.02 -15.02 -6.72
C VAL A 341 2.73 -14.77 -5.92
N PRO A 342 1.59 -14.41 -6.55
CA PRO A 342 0.32 -14.28 -5.83
C PRO A 342 -0.21 -15.63 -5.31
N ILE A 343 -0.03 -16.72 -6.04
CA ILE A 343 -0.54 -18.05 -5.64
C ILE A 343 0.14 -18.51 -4.34
N LEU A 344 1.46 -18.32 -4.26
CA LEU A 344 2.27 -18.71 -3.10
C LEU A 344 2.23 -17.67 -1.97
N SER A 345 1.50 -16.56 -2.15
CA SER A 345 1.38 -15.47 -1.16
C SER A 345 2.73 -14.94 -0.64
N LEU A 346 3.78 -14.95 -1.48
CA LEU A 346 5.17 -14.71 -1.05
C LEU A 346 5.39 -13.37 -0.35
N TYR A 347 4.67 -12.33 -0.75
CA TYR A 347 4.81 -10.99 -0.17
C TYR A 347 3.52 -10.46 0.47
N GLY A 348 2.46 -11.27 0.56
CA GLY A 348 1.19 -10.89 1.17
C GLY A 348 0.50 -9.66 0.57
N LEU A 349 0.79 -9.32 -0.69
CA LEU A 349 0.13 -8.22 -1.41
C LEU A 349 -1.17 -8.70 -2.05
N SER A 350 -2.08 -7.75 -2.32
CA SER A 350 -3.31 -8.05 -3.06
C SER A 350 -3.01 -8.59 -4.45
N THR A 351 -3.72 -9.67 -4.86
CA THR A 351 -3.62 -10.28 -6.19
C THR A 351 -3.80 -9.26 -7.31
N LEU A 352 -4.66 -8.25 -7.11
CA LEU A 352 -4.92 -7.20 -8.09
C LEU A 352 -3.67 -6.36 -8.40
N ILE A 353 -2.79 -6.15 -7.42
CA ILE A 353 -1.53 -5.40 -7.60
C ILE A 353 -0.62 -6.17 -8.56
N TYR A 354 -0.48 -7.49 -8.36
CA TYR A 354 0.32 -8.33 -9.24
C TYR A 354 -0.25 -8.39 -10.66
N ILE A 355 -1.57 -8.49 -10.81
CA ILE A 355 -2.22 -8.47 -12.14
C ILE A 355 -1.92 -7.16 -12.86
N LYS A 356 -2.08 -6.00 -12.18
CA LYS A 356 -1.74 -4.70 -12.76
C LYS A 356 -0.25 -4.64 -13.13
N ALA A 357 0.64 -5.13 -12.27
CA ALA A 357 2.08 -5.15 -12.53
C ALA A 357 2.45 -6.03 -13.74
N MET A 358 1.82 -7.19 -13.90
CA MET A 358 1.98 -8.04 -15.10
C MET A 358 1.55 -7.31 -16.36
N LEU A 359 0.35 -6.71 -16.36
CA LEU A 359 -0.19 -5.99 -17.51
C LEU A 359 0.70 -4.80 -17.90
N PHE A 360 1.06 -3.94 -16.94
CA PHE A 360 1.96 -2.81 -17.21
C PHE A 360 3.36 -3.28 -17.62
N GLY A 361 3.87 -4.37 -17.04
CA GLY A 361 5.15 -4.96 -17.41
C GLY A 361 5.16 -5.47 -18.85
N MET A 362 4.08 -6.14 -19.28
CA MET A 362 3.90 -6.59 -20.66
C MET A 362 3.87 -5.43 -21.64
N ILE A 363 3.13 -4.37 -21.32
CA ILE A 363 3.04 -3.17 -22.16
C ILE A 363 4.40 -2.48 -22.24
N LEU A 364 5.06 -2.27 -21.10
CA LEU A 364 6.32 -1.54 -21.02
C LEU A 364 7.44 -2.28 -21.73
N ILE A 365 7.58 -3.60 -21.54
CA ILE A 365 8.63 -4.38 -22.22
C ILE A 365 8.37 -4.47 -23.73
N SER A 366 7.11 -4.55 -24.15
CA SER A 366 6.75 -4.54 -25.58
C SER A 366 7.05 -3.19 -26.21
N LEU A 367 6.80 -2.09 -25.48
CA LEU A 367 7.14 -0.74 -25.91
C LEU A 367 8.66 -0.58 -26.04
N ILE A 368 9.42 -0.97 -25.01
CA ILE A 368 10.90 -0.93 -25.01
C ILE A 368 11.44 -1.77 -26.18
N ALA A 369 10.99 -3.01 -26.35
CA ALA A 369 11.42 -3.87 -27.45
C ALA A 369 11.11 -3.27 -28.83
N THR A 370 9.94 -2.64 -28.99
CA THR A 370 9.56 -1.97 -30.24
C THR A 370 10.46 -0.76 -30.51
N VAL A 371 10.67 0.10 -29.52
CA VAL A 371 11.55 1.29 -29.63
C VAL A 371 12.99 0.86 -29.92
N CYS A 372 13.53 -0.09 -29.16
CA CYS A 372 14.87 -0.63 -29.31
C CYS A 372 15.07 -1.37 -30.63
N SER A 373 14.02 -1.98 -31.22
CA SER A 373 14.11 -2.62 -32.53
C SER A 373 14.02 -1.62 -33.69
N PHE A 374 13.35 -0.48 -33.51
CA PHE A 374 13.12 0.50 -34.57
C PHE A 374 14.41 1.20 -35.03
N TYR A 375 15.29 1.55 -34.09
CA TYR A 375 16.57 2.22 -34.39
C TYR A 375 17.55 1.33 -35.21
N PRO A 376 17.99 0.16 -34.71
CA PRO A 376 18.88 -0.73 -35.46
C PRO A 376 18.24 -1.27 -36.75
N SER A 377 16.93 -1.54 -36.77
CA SER A 377 16.28 -2.00 -38.00
C SER A 377 16.29 -0.94 -39.09
N SER A 378 16.25 0.36 -38.73
CA SER A 378 16.34 1.46 -39.69
C SER A 378 17.75 1.58 -40.27
N ILE A 379 18.78 1.44 -39.44
CA ILE A 379 20.18 1.45 -39.87
C ILE A 379 20.48 0.24 -40.76
N ALA A 380 20.10 -0.96 -40.33
CA ALA A 380 20.30 -2.19 -41.10
C ALA A 380 19.56 -2.19 -42.44
N ALA A 381 18.38 -1.56 -42.51
CA ALA A 381 17.66 -1.40 -43.76
C ALA A 381 18.37 -0.45 -44.73
N GLN A 382 19.15 0.53 -44.25
CA GLN A 382 19.83 1.53 -45.07
C GLN A 382 21.24 1.11 -45.52
N VAL A 383 21.76 -0.04 -45.08
CA VAL A 383 23.11 -0.50 -45.47
C VAL A 383 23.19 -0.66 -46.99
N ALA A 384 24.11 0.07 -47.60
CA ALA A 384 24.36 0.03 -49.03
C ALA A 384 24.85 -1.37 -49.45
N PRO A 385 24.29 -1.96 -50.53
CA PRO A 385 24.64 -3.30 -51.00
C PRO A 385 26.14 -3.55 -51.16
N ALA A 386 26.89 -2.53 -51.57
CA ALA A 386 28.32 -2.58 -51.82
C ALA A 386 29.18 -2.66 -50.54
N MET A 387 28.68 -2.19 -49.38
CA MET A 387 29.41 -2.27 -48.11
C MET A 387 29.16 -3.61 -47.41
N ALA A 388 27.96 -4.20 -47.53
CA ALA A 388 27.60 -5.46 -46.88
C ALA A 388 28.34 -6.70 -47.42
N LEU A 389 28.97 -6.61 -48.60
CA LEU A 389 29.76 -7.67 -49.24
C LEU A 389 31.27 -7.49 -49.03
N ARG A 390 31.70 -6.44 -48.32
CA ARG A 390 33.11 -6.07 -48.13
C ARG A 390 33.62 -6.27 -46.70
N GLU A 391 32.72 -6.61 -45.77
CA GLU A 391 33.07 -7.06 -44.41
C GLU A 391 33.32 -8.58 -44.47
N ASP A 392 34.60 -8.95 -44.54
CA ASP A 392 35.11 -10.31 -44.32
C ASP A 392 35.18 -10.65 -42.82
#